data_AF-A0A060CQJ1-F1
#
_entry.id   AF-A0A060CQJ1-F1
#
_cell.length_a   1.000
_cell.length_b   1.000
_cell.length_c   1.000
_cell.angle_alpha   90.00
_cell.angle_beta   90.00
_cell.angle_gamma   90.00
#
_symmetry.space_group_name_H-M   'P 1'
#
loop_
_entity.id
_entity.type
_entity.pdbx_description
1 polymer ?
#
loop_
_entity_poly.entity_id
_entity_poly.type
_entity_poly.pdbx_seq_one_letter_code
_entity_poly.pdbx_strand_id
1 'polypeptide(L)'
;MFDLDKDDYTGWAKGLKKAGYATNPRYAELLIDLIERYGLYEYDRGEKAPEKINREERVLTEIADNSPQEPEKAEAKPPVEMKIHEVKQGDTIYSISKQYGLSTDELKNLNSF
;
A
#
# COMPACT_ATOMS: atom_id res chain seq x y z
N MET A 1 12.69 -22.93 28.70
CA MET A 1 12.81 -22.21 27.41
C MET A 1 13.18 -23.25 26.36
N PHE A 2 12.72 -23.16 25.11
CA PHE A 2 13.23 -24.04 24.07
C PHE A 2 14.62 -23.53 23.64
N ASP A 3 15.67 -24.33 23.82
CA ASP A 3 17.03 -24.00 23.37
C ASP A 3 17.19 -24.33 21.87
N LEU A 4 16.36 -23.72 21.03
CA LEU A 4 16.39 -23.90 19.57
C LEU A 4 17.05 -22.70 18.91
N ASP A 5 17.78 -22.97 17.82
CA ASP A 5 18.27 -21.91 16.95
C ASP A 5 17.07 -21.15 16.35
N LYS A 6 17.21 -19.83 16.17
CA LYS A 6 16.18 -19.00 15.52
C LYS A 6 15.91 -19.45 14.08
N ASP A 7 16.90 -20.06 13.43
CA ASP A 7 16.80 -20.52 12.04
C ASP A 7 16.31 -21.98 11.95
N ASP A 8 16.12 -22.70 13.07
CA ASP A 8 15.57 -24.06 13.10
C ASP A 8 14.03 -24.07 13.10
N TYR A 9 13.45 -23.60 12.00
CA TYR A 9 11.99 -23.58 11.83
C TYR A 9 11.34 -24.96 11.98
N THR A 10 12.07 -26.06 11.73
CA THR A 10 11.57 -27.43 11.89
C THR A 10 11.40 -27.83 13.36
N GLY A 11 12.38 -27.47 14.20
CA GLY A 11 12.34 -27.64 15.65
C GLY A 11 11.24 -26.79 16.26
N TRP A 12 11.11 -25.53 15.82
CA TRP A 12 10.04 -24.63 16.25
C TRP A 12 8.65 -25.17 15.91
N ALA A 13 8.42 -25.65 14.69
CA ALA A 13 7.13 -26.23 14.28
C ALA A 13 6.72 -27.44 15.14
N LYS A 14 7.68 -28.33 15.45
CA LYS A 14 7.47 -29.48 16.35
C LYS A 14 7.22 -29.02 17.79
N GLY A 15 7.95 -28.02 18.26
CA GLY A 15 7.80 -27.41 19.58
C GLY A 15 6.43 -26.77 19.78
N LEU A 16 5.95 -25.99 18.80
CA LEU A 16 4.63 -25.35 18.81
C LEU A 16 3.49 -26.37 18.87
N LYS A 17 3.59 -27.46 18.08
CA LYS A 17 2.65 -28.58 18.17
C LYS A 17 2.66 -29.21 19.56
N LYS A 18 3.85 -29.47 20.13
CA LYS A 18 4.01 -30.07 21.46
C LYS A 18 3.48 -29.15 22.58
N ALA A 19 3.58 -27.83 22.40
CA ALA A 19 3.07 -26.83 23.31
C ALA A 19 1.54 -26.67 23.23
N GLY A 20 0.87 -27.34 22.30
CA GLY A 20 -0.59 -27.27 22.13
C GLY A 20 -1.06 -25.99 21.45
N TYR A 21 -0.18 -25.29 20.73
CA TYR A 21 -0.56 -24.08 19.98
C TYR A 21 -1.66 -24.34 18.94
N ALA A 22 -1.67 -25.55 18.37
CA ALA A 22 -2.71 -26.01 17.46
C ALA A 22 -3.10 -27.46 17.77
N THR A 23 -4.38 -27.78 17.61
CA THR A 23 -4.94 -29.12 17.85
C THR A 23 -4.78 -30.07 16.67
N ASN A 24 -4.47 -29.55 15.49
CA ASN A 24 -4.33 -30.36 14.29
C ASN A 24 -3.11 -31.30 14.40
N PRO A 25 -3.28 -32.63 14.26
CA PRO A 25 -2.18 -33.59 14.37
C PRO A 25 -1.09 -33.38 13.30
N ARG A 26 -1.42 -32.77 12.17
CA ARG A 26 -0.47 -32.47 11.08
C ARG A 26 0.04 -31.03 11.11
N TYR A 27 -0.21 -30.26 12.18
CA TYR A 27 0.16 -28.86 12.26
C TYR A 27 1.65 -28.59 11.97
N ALA A 28 2.54 -29.35 12.63
CA ALA A 28 3.97 -29.19 12.43
C ALA A 28 4.40 -29.48 10.97
N GLU A 29 3.82 -30.52 10.36
CA GLU A 29 4.08 -30.89 8.96
C GLU A 29 3.62 -29.79 8.01
N LEU A 30 2.38 -29.31 8.17
CA LEU A 30 1.83 -28.26 7.31
C LEU A 30 2.62 -26.94 7.40
N LEU A 31 3.11 -26.60 8.59
CA LEU A 31 3.92 -25.40 8.79
C LEU A 31 5.29 -25.54 8.12
N ILE A 32 5.95 -26.70 8.27
CA ILE A 32 7.21 -27.00 7.60
C ILE A 32 7.01 -26.97 6.07
N ASP A 33 5.99 -27.66 5.57
CA ASP A 33 5.64 -27.70 4.15
C ASP A 33 5.42 -26.29 3.57
N LEU A 34 4.78 -25.40 4.34
CA LEU A 34 4.54 -24.02 3.92
C LEU A 34 5.84 -23.23 3.80
N ILE A 35 6.69 -23.33 4.82
CA ILE A 35 7.99 -22.63 4.87
C ILE A 35 8.88 -23.11 3.72
N GLU A 36 8.91 -24.41 3.45
CA GLU A 36 9.70 -25.00 2.37
C GLU A 36 9.14 -24.67 0.99
N ARG A 37 7.83 -24.82 0.79
CA ARG A 37 7.17 -24.56 -0.51
C ARG A 37 7.40 -23.13 -1.00
N TYR A 38 7.42 -22.17 -0.09
CA TYR A 38 7.59 -20.76 -0.41
C TYR A 38 9.01 -20.24 -0.15
N GLY A 39 9.95 -21.10 0.23
CA GLY A 39 11.32 -20.69 0.54
C GLY A 39 11.42 -19.62 1.63
N LEU A 40 10.51 -19.61 2.61
CA LEU A 40 10.39 -18.49 3.55
C LEU A 40 11.63 -18.31 4.42
N TYR A 41 12.36 -19.40 4.68
CA TYR A 41 13.63 -19.38 5.42
C TYR A 41 14.73 -18.55 4.73
N GLU A 42 14.58 -18.24 3.44
CA GLU A 42 15.53 -17.38 2.73
C GLU A 42 15.47 -15.93 3.25
N TYR A 43 14.31 -15.51 3.77
CA TYR A 43 14.08 -14.16 4.29
C TYR A 43 14.45 -13.99 5.77
N ASP A 44 14.66 -15.09 6.50
CA ASP A 44 15.14 -15.04 7.90
C ASP A 44 16.57 -14.49 7.98
N ARG A 45 17.29 -14.53 6.85
CA ARG A 45 18.57 -13.86 6.66
C ARG A 45 18.29 -12.48 6.06
N GLY A 46 18.69 -11.42 6.78
CA GLY A 46 18.66 -10.07 6.22
C GLY A 46 19.51 -9.97 4.95
N GLU A 47 19.09 -9.10 4.02
CA GLU A 47 19.85 -8.80 2.80
C GLU A 47 21.32 -8.52 3.15
N LYS A 48 22.25 -9.20 2.48
CA LYS A 48 23.67 -8.87 2.62
C LYS A 48 23.91 -7.51 1.96
N ALA A 49 24.91 -6.77 2.45
CA ALA A 49 25.29 -5.47 1.88
C ALA A 49 25.33 -5.42 0.33
N PRO A 50 25.92 -6.39 -0.40
CA PRO A 50 25.91 -6.37 -1.87
C PRO A 50 24.51 -6.55 -2.48
N GLU A 51 23.64 -7.36 -1.86
CA GLU A 51 22.27 -7.61 -2.35
C GLU A 51 21.41 -6.35 -2.19
N LYS A 52 21.59 -5.65 -1.07
CA LYS A 52 20.93 -4.36 -0.79
C LYS A 52 21.37 -3.27 -1.79
N ILE A 53 22.67 -3.16 -2.07
CA ILE A 53 23.21 -2.19 -3.05
C ILE A 53 22.62 -2.46 -4.44
N ASN A 54 22.63 -3.72 -4.91
CA ASN A 54 22.09 -4.07 -6.22
C ASN A 54 20.59 -3.78 -6.34
N ARG A 55 19.82 -3.98 -5.26
CA ARG A 55 18.40 -3.64 -5.21
C ARG A 55 18.19 -2.13 -5.28
N GLU A 56 18.95 -1.37 -4.52
CA GLU A 56 18.88 0.10 -4.51
C GLU A 56 19.26 0.68 -5.89
N GLU A 57 20.29 0.16 -6.56
CA GLU A 57 20.66 0.56 -7.92
C GLU A 57 19.55 0.30 -8.94
N ARG A 58 18.91 -0.88 -8.91
CA ARG A 58 17.78 -1.20 -9.80
C ARG A 58 16.59 -0.27 -9.58
N VAL A 59 16.23 -0.02 -8.33
CA VAL A 59 15.14 0.91 -7.98
C VAL A 59 15.47 2.32 -8.46
N LEU A 60 16.72 2.77 -8.31
CA LEU A 60 17.15 4.08 -8.77
C LEU A 60 17.05 4.23 -10.30
N THR A 61 17.42 3.18 -11.06
CA THR A 61 17.26 3.17 -12.51
C THR A 61 15.80 3.16 -12.95
N GLU A 62 14.95 2.35 -12.31
CA GLU A 62 13.53 2.25 -12.65
C GLU A 62 12.76 3.54 -12.33
N ILE A 63 13.13 4.25 -11.25
CA ILE A 63 12.55 5.57 -10.93
C ILE A 63 12.99 6.62 -11.95
N ALA A 64 14.25 6.58 -12.41
CA ALA A 64 14.73 7.50 -13.43
C ALA A 64 14.00 7.30 -14.76
N ASP A 65 13.77 6.04 -15.15
CA ASP A 65 13.09 5.68 -16.40
C ASP A 65 11.57 5.91 -16.35
N ASN A 66 10.96 5.81 -15.16
CA ASN A 66 9.51 5.96 -14.97
C ASN A 66 9.11 7.28 -14.31
N SER A 67 10.03 8.25 -14.23
CA SER A 67 9.72 9.60 -13.76
C SER A 67 8.72 10.23 -14.73
N PRO A 68 7.57 10.76 -14.25
CA PRO A 68 6.75 11.63 -15.10
C PRO A 68 7.67 12.72 -15.63
N GLN A 69 7.77 12.86 -16.97
CA GLN A 69 8.35 14.06 -17.53
C GLN A 69 7.59 15.23 -16.91
N GLU A 70 8.32 16.08 -16.18
CA GLU A 70 7.78 17.31 -15.62
C GLU A 70 7.02 18.01 -16.76
N PRO A 71 5.70 18.24 -16.62
CA PRO A 71 4.93 18.80 -17.71
C PRO A 71 5.62 20.10 -18.12
N GLU A 72 6.01 20.15 -19.40
CA GLU A 72 6.60 21.32 -20.06
C GLU A 72 5.94 22.57 -19.48
N LYS A 73 6.75 23.36 -18.77
CA LYS A 73 6.39 24.49 -17.92
C LYS A 73 5.17 25.24 -18.45
N ALA A 74 3.98 24.79 -18.06
CA ALA A 74 2.74 25.45 -18.41
C ALA A 74 2.80 26.83 -17.78
N GLU A 75 2.72 27.87 -18.60
CA GLU A 75 2.61 29.25 -18.14
C GLU A 75 1.59 29.31 -17.00
N ALA A 76 2.03 29.79 -15.84
CA ALA A 76 1.21 29.84 -14.65
C ALA A 76 0.00 30.73 -14.92
N LYS A 77 -1.14 30.11 -15.25
CA LYS A 77 -2.43 30.78 -15.24
C LYS A 77 -2.61 31.41 -13.85
N PRO A 78 -3.17 32.63 -13.76
CA PRO A 78 -3.41 33.26 -12.47
C PRO A 78 -4.21 32.30 -11.57
N PRO A 79 -3.97 32.33 -10.24
CA PRO A 79 -4.64 31.42 -9.32
C PRO A 79 -6.15 31.54 -9.49
N VAL A 80 -6.81 30.41 -9.75
CA VAL A 80 -8.26 30.35 -9.90
C VAL A 80 -8.88 30.72 -8.54
N GLU A 81 -9.69 31.77 -8.52
CA GLU A 81 -10.39 32.20 -7.32
C GLU A 81 -11.41 31.14 -6.91
N MET A 82 -11.18 30.50 -5.76
CA MET A 82 -12.09 29.48 -5.22
C MET A 82 -13.18 30.15 -4.39
N LYS A 83 -14.46 29.91 -4.76
CA LYS A 83 -15.63 30.38 -4.02
C LYS A 83 -16.32 29.21 -3.33
N ILE A 84 -16.33 29.22 -2.01
CA ILE A 84 -16.99 28.20 -1.18
C ILE A 84 -18.41 28.66 -0.84
N HIS A 85 -19.38 27.76 -0.97
CA HIS A 85 -20.77 27.97 -0.57
C HIS A 85 -21.17 26.90 0.44
N GLU A 86 -21.64 27.33 1.62
CA GLU A 86 -22.20 26.43 2.63
C GLU A 86 -23.71 26.29 2.41
N VAL A 87 -24.16 25.07 2.13
CA VAL A 87 -25.55 24.74 1.82
C VAL A 87 -26.42 24.87 3.07
N LYS A 88 -27.56 25.56 2.96
CA LYS A 88 -28.53 25.75 4.05
C LYS A 88 -29.80 24.94 3.81
N GLN A 89 -30.59 24.75 4.87
CA GLN A 89 -31.87 24.06 4.76
C GLN A 89 -32.81 24.81 3.80
N GLY A 90 -33.24 24.11 2.74
CA GLY A 90 -34.07 24.67 1.67
C GLY A 90 -33.31 24.93 0.37
N ASP A 91 -31.97 24.87 0.39
CA ASP A 91 -31.19 24.91 -0.84
C ASP A 91 -31.33 23.61 -1.63
N THR A 92 -31.30 23.75 -2.95
CA THR A 92 -31.29 22.64 -3.90
C THR A 92 -30.13 22.83 -4.86
N ILE A 93 -29.63 21.74 -5.45
CA ILE A 93 -28.59 21.81 -6.51
C ILE A 93 -29.00 22.80 -7.60
N TYR A 94 -30.29 22.86 -7.96
CA TYR A 94 -30.82 23.77 -8.96
C TYR A 94 -30.81 25.24 -8.51
N SER A 95 -31.24 25.55 -7.30
CA SER A 95 -31.27 26.94 -6.80
C SER A 95 -29.85 27.50 -6.63
N ILE A 96 -28.92 26.67 -6.17
CA ILE A 96 -27.50 27.02 -6.05
C ILE A 96 -26.90 27.21 -7.45
N SER A 97 -27.07 26.26 -8.38
CA SER A 97 -26.49 26.40 -9.72
C SER A 97 -26.99 27.67 -10.42
N LYS A 98 -28.29 27.97 -10.29
CA LYS A 98 -28.89 29.21 -10.81
C LYS A 98 -28.31 30.47 -10.16
N GLN A 99 -28.04 30.47 -8.86
CA GLN A 99 -27.42 31.59 -8.15
C GLN A 99 -26.00 31.90 -8.67
N TYR A 100 -25.25 30.86 -9.02
CA TYR A 100 -23.87 30.98 -9.50
C TYR A 100 -23.76 31.02 -11.04
N GLY A 101 -24.88 30.97 -11.76
CA GLY A 101 -24.88 30.97 -13.23
C GLY A 101 -24.29 29.70 -13.85
N LEU A 102 -24.32 28.58 -13.13
CA LEU A 102 -23.82 27.29 -13.55
C LEU A 102 -24.97 26.34 -13.90
N SER A 103 -24.68 25.37 -14.77
CA SER A 103 -25.54 24.19 -14.91
C SER A 103 -25.43 23.30 -13.67
N THR A 104 -26.44 22.46 -13.46
CA THR A 104 -26.43 21.47 -12.38
C THR A 104 -25.30 20.47 -12.52
N ASP A 105 -24.90 20.16 -13.76
CA ASP A 105 -23.84 19.19 -14.05
C ASP A 105 -22.45 19.78 -13.79
N GLU A 106 -22.22 21.04 -14.17
CA GLU A 106 -20.98 21.76 -13.82
C GLU A 106 -20.81 21.87 -12.30
N LEU A 107 -21.90 22.20 -11.57
CA LEU A 107 -21.84 22.31 -10.11
C LEU A 107 -21.56 20.96 -9.43
N LYS A 108 -22.06 19.84 -9.98
CA LYS A 108 -21.75 18.50 -9.49
C LYS A 108 -20.31 18.12 -9.76
N ASN A 109 -19.82 18.36 -10.98
CA ASN A 109 -18.44 18.08 -11.38
C ASN A 109 -17.44 18.85 -10.49
N LEU A 110 -17.73 20.12 -10.16
CA LEU A 110 -16.90 20.91 -9.26
C LEU A 110 -16.79 20.31 -7.84
N ASN A 111 -17.82 19.58 -7.41
CA ASN A 111 -17.88 18.94 -6.10
C ASN A 111 -17.51 17.44 -6.15
N SER A 112 -17.00 16.95 -7.27
CA SER A 112 -16.63 15.53 -7.47
C SER A 112 -17.80 14.55 -7.22
N PHE A 113 -19.02 14.94 -7.59
CA PHE A 113 -20.20 14.06 -7.59
C PHE A 113 -20.31 13.19 -8.85
#